data_AF-A0A3D2WNS1-F1
#
_entry.id   AF-A0A3D2WNS1-F1
#
_cell.length_a   1.000
_cell.length_b   1.000
_cell.length_c   1.000
_cell.angle_alpha   90.00
_cell.angle_beta   90.00
_cell.angle_gamma   90.00
#
_symmetry.space_group_name_H-M   'P 1'
#
loop_
_entity.id
_entity.type
_entity.pdbx_description
1 polymer ?
#
loop_
_entity_poly.entity_id
_entity_poly.type
_entity_poly.pdbx_seq_one_letter_code
_entity_poly.pdbx_strand_id
1 'polypeptide(L)' 'IYPAVDPLDSTSRQLDPLLVGDEHYKVARGVQSVLQRYKELKDIIAILGMDELSE' A
#
# COMPACT_ATOMS: atom_id res chain seq x y z
N ILE A 1 12.71 7.60 1.63
CA ILE A 1 12.20 7.57 3.02
C ILE A 1 13.13 6.68 3.82
N TYR A 2 13.55 7.11 5.01
CA TYR A 2 14.38 6.29 5.91
C TYR A 2 13.52 5.87 7.12
N PRO A 3 13.55 4.58 7.53
CA PRO A 3 14.28 3.48 6.90
C PRO A 3 13.70 3.11 5.53
N ALA A 4 14.54 2.57 4.64
CA ALA A 4 14.17 2.17 3.28
C ALA A 4 13.44 0.82 3.26
N VAL A 5 12.32 0.72 3.99
CA VAL A 5 11.48 -0.48 4.06
C VAL A 5 10.43 -0.40 2.95
N ASP A 6 10.26 -1.48 2.19
CA ASP A 6 9.15 -1.63 1.26
C ASP A 6 7.96 -2.29 1.99
N PRO A 7 6.86 -1.55 2.26
CA PRO A 7 5.72 -2.07 3.00
C PRO A 7 4.80 -3.01 2.17
N LEU A 8 4.95 -3.05 0.84
CA LEU A 8 4.19 -3.96 -0.03
C LEU A 8 4.89 -5.32 -0.14
N ASP A 9 6.23 -5.30 -0.20
CA ASP A 9 7.04 -6.52 -0.25
C ASP A 9 7.34 -7.11 1.15
N SER A 10 7.24 -6.28 2.20
CA SER A 10 7.36 -6.74 3.58
C SER A 10 6.09 -7.44 4.05
N THR A 11 6.17 -8.75 4.26
CA THR A 11 5.07 -9.55 4.82
C THR A 11 5.48 -10.17 6.17
N SER A 12 4.49 -10.41 7.02
CA SER A 12 4.69 -11.10 8.29
C SER A 12 3.61 -12.14 8.49
N ARG A 13 4.01 -13.35 8.92
CA ARG A 13 3.08 -14.41 9.34
C ARG A 13 2.31 -14.02 10.61
N GLN A 14 2.82 -13.06 11.36
CA GLN A 14 2.18 -12.55 12.58
C GLN A 14 1.08 -11.54 12.28
N LEU A 15 0.95 -11.07 11.04
CA LEU A 15 -0.15 -10.21 10.63
C LEU A 15 -1.42 -11.04 10.43
N ASP A 16 -1.89 -11.65 11.52
CA ASP A 16 -3.10 -12.47 11.60
C ASP A 16 -4.08 -11.79 12.59
N PRO A 17 -5.36 -11.62 12.23
CA PRO A 17 -6.35 -11.01 13.13
C PRO A 17 -6.45 -11.68 14.50
N LEU A 18 -6.19 -13.00 14.58
CA LEU A 18 -6.20 -13.75 15.83
C LEU A 18 -4.98 -13.47 16.73
N LEU A 19 -3.90 -12.92 16.16
CA LEU A 19 -2.67 -12.61 16.89
C LEU A 19 -2.55 -11.12 17.23
N VAL A 20 -2.85 -10.23 16.27
CA VAL A 20 -2.71 -8.77 16.44
C VAL A 20 -4.04 -8.06 16.70
N GLY A 21 -5.16 -8.77 16.61
CA GLY A 21 -6.50 -8.22 16.71
C GLY A 21 -7.04 -7.70 15.38
N ASP A 22 -8.38 -7.67 15.28
CA ASP A 22 -9.09 -7.25 14.07
C ASP A 22 -8.80 -5.81 13.66
N GLU A 23 -8.71 -4.89 14.62
CA GLU A 23 -8.47 -3.47 14.34
C GLU A 23 -7.09 -3.25 13.71
N HIS A 24 -6.04 -3.81 14.33
CA HIS A 24 -4.69 -3.72 13.80
C HIS A 24 -4.59 -4.33 12.40
N TYR A 25 -5.16 -5.52 12.22
CA TYR A 25 -5.16 -6.20 10.93
C TYR A 25 -5.83 -5.35 9.84
N LYS A 26 -7.02 -4.80 10.13
CA LYS A 26 -7.79 -3.98 9.18
C LYS A 26 -7.05 -2.70 8.82
N VAL A 27 -6.46 -2.00 9.79
CA VAL A 27 -5.67 -0.79 9.54
C VAL A 27 -4.45 -1.11 8.68
N ALA A 28 -3.70 -2.16 9.01
CA ALA A 28 -2.52 -2.57 8.24
C ALA A 28 -2.87 -2.94 6.79
N ARG A 29 -3.95 -3.72 6.59
CA ARG A 29 -4.44 -4.07 5.24
C ARG A 29 -4.95 -2.84 4.47
N GLY A 30 -5.64 -1.93 5.13
CA GLY A 30 -6.09 -0.67 4.52
C GLY A 30 -4.94 0.17 4.00
N VAL A 31 -3.87 0.33 4.80
CA VAL A 31 -2.66 1.06 4.37
C VAL A 31 -2.01 0.38 3.15
N GLN A 32 -1.89 -0.95 3.16
CA GLN A 32 -1.36 -1.70 2.01
C GLN A 32 -2.18 -1.46 0.73
N SER A 33 -3.52 -1.50 0.82
CA SER A 33 -4.39 -1.25 -0.34
C SER A 33 -4.24 0.17 -0.90
N VAL A 34 -4.10 1.18 -0.03
CA VAL A 34 -3.89 2.56 -0.47
C VAL A 34 -2.54 2.72 -1.16
N LEU A 35 -1.48 2.11 -0.62
CA LEU A 35 -0.13 2.15 -1.21
C LEU A 35 -0.06 1.42 -2.55
N GLN A 36 -0.77 0.30 -2.68
CA GLN A 36 -0.89 -0.44 -3.94
C GLN A 36 -1.54 0.42 -5.02
N ARG A 37 -2.68 1.05 -4.71
CA ARG A 37 -3.36 1.97 -5.63
C ARG A 37 -2.49 3.18 -5.99
N TYR A 38 -1.75 3.72 -5.03
CA TYR A 38 -0.81 4.81 -5.28
C TYR A 38 0.31 4.38 -6.25
N LYS A 39 0.85 3.17 -6.11
CA LYS A 39 1.87 2.62 -7.02
C LYS A 39 1.32 2.45 -8.44
N GLU A 40 0.12 1.89 -8.57
CA GLU A 40 -0.56 1.75 -9.87
C GLU A 40 -0.80 3.11 -10.54
N LEU A 41 -1.29 4.10 -9.79
CA LEU A 41 -1.46 5.46 -10.29
C LEU A 41 -0.13 6.08 -10.72
N LYS A 42 0.95 5.85 -9.96
CA LYS A 42 2.29 6.33 -10.31
C LYS A 42 2.80 5.71 -11.61
N ASP A 43 2.54 4.41 -11.83
CA ASP A 43 2.93 3.72 -13.05
C ASP A 43 2.13 4.25 -14.27
N ILE A 44 0.84 4.56 -14.08
CA ILE A 44 0.01 5.24 -15.09
C ILE A 44 0.56 6.64 -15.40
N ILE A 45 0.89 7.45 -14.37
CA ILE A 45 1.49 8.79 -14.53
C ILE A 45 2.78 8.71 -15.34
N ALA A 46 3.60 7.70 -15.08
CA ALA A 46 4.87 7.54 -15.78
C ALA A 46 4.70 7.27 -17.29
N ILE A 47 3.54 6.74 -17.71
CA ILE A 47 3.24 6.42 -19.11
C ILE A 47 2.45 7.55 -19.79
N LEU A 48 1.42 8.11 -19.14
CA LEU A 48 0.49 9.08 -19.74
C LEU A 48 0.78 10.55 -19.39
N GLY A 49 1.52 10.82 -18.32
CA GLY A 49 1.64 12.18 -17.75
C GLY A 49 0.53 12.50 -16.74
N MET A 50 0.77 13.47 -15.85
CA MET A 50 -0.15 13.81 -14.76
C MET A 50 -1.47 14.43 -15.24
N ASP A 51 -1.50 14.98 -16.44
CA ASP A 51 -2.63 15.76 -16.96
C ASP A 51 -3.84 14.87 -17.35
N GLU A 52 -3.61 13.57 -17.55
CA GLU A 52 -4.63 12.58 -17.96
C GLU A 52 -5.38 11.94 -16.77
N LEU A 53 -5.06 12.32 -15.53
CA LEU A 53 -5.65 11.74 -14.31
C LEU A 53 -6.90 12.46 -13.79
N SER A 54 -7.31 13.55 -14.43
CA SER A 54 -8.39 14.41 -13.93
C SER A 54 -9.77 14.20 -14.60
N GLU A 55 -9.92 13.17 -15.43
CA GLU A 55 -11.24 12.67 -15.87
C GLU A 55 -11.71 11.45 -15.07
#